data_AF-A0A4Q2XYW9-F1
#
_entry.id   AF-A0A4Q2XYW9-F1
#
_cell.length_a   1.000
_cell.length_b   1.000
_cell.length_c   1.000
_cell.angle_alpha   90.00
_cell.angle_beta   90.00
_cell.angle_gamma   90.00
#
_symmetry.space_group_name_H-M   'P 1'
#
loop_
_entity.id
_entity.type
_entity.pdbx_description
1 polymer ?
#
loop_
_entity_poly.entity_id
_entity_poly.type
_entity_poly.pdbx_seq_one_letter_code
_entity_poly.pdbx_strand_id
1 'polypeptide(L)'
;MTQDTDQPAWYCARTQTKREHIAAEHLRGLEEVEVFCPRLRYRKATRRGKIWWVEPLFPGYLLVRFPLSRMERAVTFSQGIRGLVKFGRDVPAIPDALVESLKQEVKLRSQTDGNATEVFNVSPVLEIGDEVEIASGPFQGMRGPVVEVLSATERVKILLE
;
A
#
# COMPACT_ATOMS: atom_id res chain seq x y z
N MET A 1 26.23 -12.21 -14.65
CA MET A 1 25.93 -12.17 -13.21
C MET A 1 24.85 -13.20 -12.92
N THR A 2 25.28 -14.40 -12.56
CA THR A 2 24.40 -15.49 -12.09
C THR A 2 23.82 -15.04 -10.75
N GLN A 3 22.52 -14.79 -10.70
CA GLN A 3 21.87 -14.56 -9.40
C GLN A 3 21.90 -15.87 -8.63
N ASP A 4 22.37 -15.81 -7.39
CA ASP A 4 22.45 -16.94 -6.48
C ASP A 4 21.02 -17.27 -6.00
N THR A 5 20.33 -18.08 -6.82
CA THR A 5 18.88 -18.38 -6.70
C THR A 5 18.51 -19.12 -5.42
N ASP A 6 19.50 -19.58 -4.64
CA ASP A 6 19.29 -20.27 -3.36
C ASP A 6 19.19 -19.31 -2.16
N GLN A 7 19.59 -18.04 -2.32
CA GLN A 7 19.44 -17.04 -1.27
C GLN A 7 18.06 -16.37 -1.34
N PRO A 8 17.42 -16.09 -0.18
CA PRO A 8 16.11 -15.46 -0.15
C PRO A 8 16.20 -13.98 -0.55
N ALA A 9 15.64 -13.66 -1.72
CA ALA A 9 15.56 -12.30 -2.25
C ALA A 9 14.10 -11.85 -2.38
N TRP A 10 13.89 -10.53 -2.44
CA TRP A 10 12.57 -9.95 -2.65
C TRP A 10 12.17 -10.01 -4.12
N TYR A 11 10.92 -10.35 -4.38
CA TYR A 11 10.32 -10.42 -5.70
C TYR A 11 8.95 -9.75 -5.68
N CYS A 12 8.49 -9.29 -6.85
CA CYS A 12 7.14 -8.77 -7.02
C CYS A 12 6.22 -9.89 -7.52
N ALA A 13 5.16 -10.17 -6.78
CA ALA A 13 4.09 -11.07 -7.19
C ALA A 13 2.85 -10.28 -7.60
N ARG A 14 2.23 -10.70 -8.70
CA ARG A 14 0.95 -10.19 -9.16
C ARG A 14 -0.17 -11.01 -8.54
N THR A 15 -1.17 -10.34 -8.01
CA THR A 15 -2.33 -10.96 -7.36
C THR A 15 -3.59 -10.86 -8.22
N GLN A 16 -4.64 -11.56 -7.79
CA GLN A 16 -6.00 -11.32 -8.24
C GLN A 16 -6.52 -10.01 -7.64
N THR A 17 -7.20 -9.20 -8.45
CA THR A 17 -7.74 -7.89 -8.06
C THR A 17 -8.63 -8.01 -6.82
N LYS A 18 -8.39 -7.16 -5.81
CA LYS A 18 -9.11 -7.11 -4.51
C LYS A 18 -8.88 -8.32 -3.58
N ARG A 19 -8.03 -9.27 -3.96
CA ARG A 19 -7.68 -10.46 -3.16
C ARG A 19 -6.26 -10.44 -2.64
N GLU A 20 -5.63 -9.26 -2.61
CA GLU A 20 -4.26 -9.05 -2.13
C GLU A 20 -4.09 -9.52 -0.68
N HIS A 21 -5.06 -9.20 0.19
CA HIS A 21 -5.02 -9.60 1.59
C HIS A 21 -5.11 -11.12 1.78
N ILE A 22 -5.94 -11.80 0.98
CA ILE A 22 -6.06 -13.27 0.99
C ILE A 22 -4.75 -13.89 0.50
N ALA A 23 -4.21 -13.37 -0.61
CA ALA A 23 -2.94 -13.85 -1.16
C ALA A 23 -1.80 -13.69 -0.14
N ALA A 24 -1.75 -12.56 0.55
CA ALA A 24 -0.75 -12.32 1.59
C ALA A 24 -0.89 -13.28 2.77
N GLU A 25 -2.11 -13.56 3.23
CA GLU A 25 -2.36 -14.50 4.33
C GLU A 25 -1.97 -15.94 3.96
N HIS A 26 -2.32 -16.40 2.76
CA HIS A 26 -1.93 -17.73 2.27
C HIS A 26 -0.41 -17.87 2.12
N LEU A 27 0.26 -16.83 1.60
CA LEU A 27 1.71 -16.83 1.47
C LEU A 27 2.44 -16.80 2.81
N ARG A 28 1.89 -16.12 3.82
CA ARG A 28 2.43 -16.15 5.19
C ARG A 28 2.30 -17.51 5.87
N GLY A 29 1.42 -18.37 5.37
CA GLY A 29 1.30 -19.75 5.83
C GLY A 29 2.40 -20.67 5.31
N LEU A 30 3.21 -20.22 4.33
CA LEU A 30 4.35 -20.98 3.83
C LEU A 30 5.58 -20.72 4.70
N GLU A 31 6.24 -21.79 5.14
CA GLU A 31 7.55 -21.69 5.78
C GLU A 31 8.55 -21.09 4.77
N GLU A 32 9.49 -20.26 5.22
CA GLU A 32 10.49 -19.57 4.36
C GLU A 32 9.97 -18.46 3.42
N VAL A 33 8.72 -18.01 3.54
CA VAL A 33 8.17 -16.89 2.75
C VAL A 33 7.86 -15.68 3.64
N GLU A 34 8.53 -14.56 3.37
CA GLU A 34 8.18 -13.26 3.96
C GLU A 34 7.28 -12.49 2.99
N VAL A 35 6.21 -11.88 3.49
CA VAL A 35 5.26 -11.12 2.66
C VAL A 35 5.16 -9.69 3.16
N PHE A 36 5.27 -8.74 2.24
CA PHE A 36 5.03 -7.33 2.48
C PHE A 36 3.91 -6.83 1.54
N CYS A 37 2.75 -6.54 2.13
CA CYS A 37 1.57 -6.06 1.42
C CYS A 37 1.04 -4.79 2.12
N PRO A 38 1.62 -3.62 1.85
CA PRO A 38 1.17 -2.37 2.47
C PRO A 38 -0.26 -2.03 2.03
N ARG A 39 -1.12 -1.73 3.01
CA ARG A 39 -2.52 -1.35 2.80
C ARG A 39 -2.73 0.09 3.22
N LEU A 40 -3.47 0.85 2.44
CA LEU A 40 -3.88 2.22 2.67
C LEU A 40 -5.29 2.27 3.24
N ARG A 41 -5.45 2.82 4.44
CA ARG A 41 -6.72 3.15 5.07
C ARG A 41 -6.96 4.66 5.02
N TYR A 42 -8.09 5.08 4.45
CA TYR A 42 -8.46 6.49 4.35
C TYR A 42 -9.97 6.69 4.56
N ARG A 43 -10.38 7.90 4.91
CA ARG A 43 -11.81 8.25 5.07
C ARG A 43 -12.35 8.74 3.74
N LYS A 44 -13.27 7.98 3.15
CA LYS A 44 -13.98 8.42 1.95
C LYS A 44 -15.32 9.04 2.35
N ALA A 45 -15.56 10.28 1.92
CA ALA A 45 -16.86 10.90 2.05
C ALA A 45 -17.83 10.22 1.06
N THR A 46 -18.89 9.62 1.58
CA THR A 46 -19.97 9.04 0.77
C THR A 46 -21.28 9.73 1.12
N ARG A 47 -22.30 9.56 0.27
CA ARG A 47 -23.64 10.17 0.43
C ARG A 47 -24.34 9.84 1.77
N ARG A 48 -23.86 8.83 2.51
CA ARG A 48 -24.37 8.39 3.82
C ARG A 48 -23.44 8.71 5.00
N GLY A 49 -22.29 9.38 4.76
CA GLY A 49 -21.30 9.72 5.79
C GLY A 49 -19.86 9.38 5.40
N LYS A 50 -18.91 9.70 6.29
CA LYS A 50 -17.49 9.33 6.15
C LYS A 50 -17.32 7.86 6.53
N ILE A 51 -16.97 7.01 5.56
CA ILE A 51 -16.71 5.57 5.80
C ILE A 51 -15.19 5.34 5.71
N TRP A 52 -14.66 4.50 6.60
CA TRP A 52 -13.29 4.03 6.52
C TRP A 52 -13.15 3.02 5.37
N TRP A 53 -12.29 3.34 4.41
CA TRP A 53 -11.98 2.48 3.28
C TRP A 53 -10.55 1.96 3.41
N VAL A 54 -10.33 0.68 3.08
CA VAL A 54 -8.99 0.06 3.10
C VAL A 54 -8.70 -0.51 1.72
N GLU A 55 -7.69 0.04 1.04
CA GLU A 55 -7.21 -0.39 -0.26
C GLU A 55 -5.76 -0.84 -0.20
N PRO A 56 -5.29 -1.73 -1.08
CA PRO A 56 -3.87 -2.00 -1.22
C PRO A 56 -3.15 -0.74 -1.73
N LEU A 57 -1.96 -0.44 -1.21
CA LEU A 57 -1.14 0.68 -1.71
C LEU A 57 -0.69 0.42 -3.15
N PHE A 58 -0.48 -0.86 -3.50
CA PHE A 58 -0.16 -1.32 -4.84
C PHE A 58 -1.25 -2.29 -5.32
N PRO A 59 -2.33 -1.81 -5.96
CA PRO A 59 -3.42 -2.67 -6.43
C PRO A 59 -2.90 -3.76 -7.37
N GLY A 60 -3.21 -5.02 -7.06
CA GLY A 60 -2.79 -6.17 -7.86
C GLY A 60 -1.32 -6.62 -7.70
N TYR A 61 -0.56 -6.02 -6.77
CA TYR A 61 0.85 -6.38 -6.53
C TYR A 61 1.15 -6.55 -5.05
N LEU A 62 2.06 -7.47 -4.73
CA LEU A 62 2.63 -7.64 -3.41
C LEU A 62 4.12 -8.00 -3.50
N LEU A 63 4.85 -7.67 -2.45
CA LEU A 63 6.27 -7.98 -2.34
C LEU A 63 6.44 -9.24 -1.49
N VAL A 64 7.28 -10.15 -1.97
CA VAL A 64 7.51 -11.46 -1.34
C VAL A 64 8.98 -11.80 -1.32
N ARG A 65 9.49 -12.25 -0.18
CA ARG A 65 10.87 -12.71 -0.04
C ARG A 65 10.90 -14.22 0.11
N PHE A 66 11.63 -14.90 -0.76
CA PHE A 66 11.78 -16.36 -0.71
C PHE A 66 12.98 -16.82 -1.55
N PRO A 67 13.52 -18.02 -1.32
CA PRO A 67 14.51 -18.62 -2.21
C PRO A 67 13.84 -19.07 -3.51
N LEU A 68 14.16 -18.41 -4.62
CA LEU A 68 13.48 -18.61 -5.91
C LEU A 68 13.66 -20.05 -6.44
N SER A 69 14.82 -20.68 -6.21
CA SER A 69 15.10 -22.07 -6.63
C SER A 69 14.11 -23.10 -6.05
N ARG A 70 13.66 -22.88 -4.81
CA ARG A 70 12.86 -23.84 -4.04
C ARG A 70 11.38 -23.49 -4.05
N MET A 71 11.07 -22.19 -3.92
CA MET A 71 9.73 -21.73 -3.58
C MET A 71 8.97 -21.06 -4.73
N GLU A 72 9.58 -20.90 -5.93
CA GLU A 72 8.91 -20.27 -7.08
C GLU A 72 7.54 -20.90 -7.37
N ARG A 73 7.48 -22.24 -7.41
CA ARG A 73 6.25 -22.99 -7.69
C ARG A 73 5.22 -22.79 -6.58
N ALA A 74 5.63 -22.96 -5.32
CA ALA A 74 4.75 -22.81 -4.17
C ALA A 74 4.10 -21.42 -4.12
N VAL A 75 4.88 -20.36 -4.37
CA VAL A 75 4.40 -18.97 -4.40
C VAL A 75 3.49 -18.73 -5.61
N THR A 76 3.87 -19.20 -6.80
CA THR A 76 3.10 -18.98 -8.04
C THR A 76 1.74 -19.67 -8.01
N PHE A 77 1.65 -20.86 -7.41
CA PHE A 77 0.41 -21.64 -7.28
C PHE A 77 -0.37 -21.34 -5.99
N SER A 78 0.10 -20.39 -5.18
CA SER A 78 -0.63 -19.96 -3.99
C SER A 78 -1.96 -19.26 -4.35
N GLN A 79 -2.95 -19.42 -3.48
CA GLN A 79 -4.28 -18.88 -3.69
C GLN A 79 -4.24 -17.35 -3.79
N GLY A 80 -4.85 -16.78 -4.83
CA GLY A 80 -4.89 -15.33 -5.02
C GLY A 80 -3.65 -14.75 -5.71
N ILE A 81 -2.63 -15.56 -6.01
CA ILE A 81 -1.50 -15.19 -6.86
C ILE A 81 -1.84 -15.51 -8.32
N ARG A 82 -1.51 -14.59 -9.23
CA ARG A 82 -1.61 -14.76 -10.68
C ARG A 82 -0.27 -15.15 -11.30
N GLY A 83 0.82 -14.77 -10.66
CA GLY A 83 2.18 -15.12 -11.04
C GLY A 83 3.19 -14.08 -10.59
N LEU A 84 4.47 -14.38 -10.73
CA LEU A 84 5.54 -13.42 -10.47
C LEU A 84 5.66 -12.41 -11.62
N VAL A 85 6.09 -11.20 -11.31
CA VAL A 85 6.48 -10.21 -12.33
C VAL A 85 7.79 -10.68 -12.94
N LYS A 86 7.78 -10.90 -14.27
CA LYS A 86 8.94 -11.39 -15.01
C LYS A 86 9.22 -10.48 -16.20
N PHE A 87 10.49 -10.27 -16.52
CA PHE A 87 10.93 -9.63 -17.74
C PHE A 87 11.48 -10.71 -18.68
N GLY A 88 10.64 -11.15 -19.61
CA GLY A 88 10.97 -12.30 -20.46
C GLY A 88 11.06 -13.58 -19.62
N ARG A 89 12.28 -14.11 -19.46
CA ARG A 89 12.53 -15.34 -18.68
C ARG A 89 13.01 -15.06 -17.25
N ASP A 90 13.42 -13.83 -16.96
CA ASP A 90 14.05 -13.49 -15.68
C ASP A 90 13.03 -12.91 -14.70
N VAL A 91 13.11 -13.36 -13.45
CA VAL A 91 12.37 -12.77 -12.32
C VAL A 91 13.32 -11.78 -11.64
N PRO A 92 13.13 -10.47 -11.79
CA PRO A 92 14.04 -9.49 -11.20
C PRO A 92 13.92 -9.53 -9.68
N ALA A 93 15.06 -9.72 -9.00
CA ALA A 93 15.16 -9.49 -7.57
C ALA A 93 15.09 -7.99 -7.27
N ILE A 94 14.34 -7.64 -6.23
CA ILE A 94 14.20 -6.29 -5.70
C ILE A 94 15.26 -6.11 -4.61
N PRO A 95 16.02 -5.00 -4.60
CA PRO A 95 16.99 -4.73 -3.55
C PRO A 95 16.32 -4.65 -2.17
N ASP A 96 16.87 -5.34 -1.17
CA ASP A 96 16.38 -5.30 0.22
C ASP A 96 16.27 -3.87 0.76
N ALA A 97 17.22 -3.00 0.38
CA ALA A 97 17.22 -1.60 0.78
C ALA A 97 15.93 -0.86 0.36
N LEU A 98 15.40 -1.15 -0.83
CA LEU A 98 14.15 -0.52 -1.31
C LEU A 98 12.96 -0.96 -0.47
N VAL A 99 12.85 -2.27 -0.21
CA VAL A 99 11.75 -2.82 0.58
C VAL A 99 11.83 -2.33 2.03
N GLU A 100 13.03 -2.22 2.58
CA GLU A 100 13.22 -1.69 3.92
C GLU A 100 12.87 -0.19 4.00
N SER A 101 13.25 0.62 3.02
CA SER A 101 12.81 2.02 2.94
C SER A 101 11.28 2.13 2.87
N LEU A 102 10.61 1.28 2.07
CA LEU A 102 9.15 1.24 2.02
C LEU A 102 8.53 0.83 3.37
N LYS A 103 9.09 -0.18 4.04
CA LYS A 103 8.65 -0.61 5.38
C LYS A 103 8.82 0.52 6.40
N GLN A 104 9.93 1.25 6.36
CA GLN A 104 10.19 2.39 7.23
C GLN A 104 9.21 3.53 6.99
N GLU A 105 8.96 3.89 5.73
CA GLU A 105 7.99 4.93 5.36
C GLU A 105 6.57 4.57 5.84
N VAL A 106 6.17 3.31 5.67
CA VAL A 106 4.89 2.80 6.19
C VAL A 106 4.87 2.88 7.71
N LYS A 107 5.91 2.40 8.40
CA LYS A 107 5.99 2.47 9.87
C LYS A 107 5.92 3.90 10.39
N LEU A 108 6.60 4.85 9.76
CA LEU A 108 6.60 6.26 10.16
C LEU A 108 5.17 6.84 10.13
N ARG A 109 4.41 6.52 9.07
CA ARG A 109 3.06 7.04 8.85
C ARG A 109 1.95 6.20 9.48
N SER A 110 2.24 4.98 9.94
CA SER A 110 1.31 4.10 10.66
C SER A 110 1.23 4.38 12.18
N GLN A 111 2.05 5.30 12.73
CA GLN A 111 2.14 5.57 14.18
C GLN A 111 0.86 6.11 14.84
N THR A 112 -0.21 6.36 14.09
CA THR A 112 -1.43 6.98 14.63
C THR A 112 -2.45 5.97 15.20
N ASP A 113 -2.44 4.69 14.82
CA ASP A 113 -3.38 3.70 15.39
C ASP A 113 -2.70 2.34 15.62
N GLY A 114 -2.46 2.00 16.88
CA GLY A 114 -1.72 0.82 17.33
C GLY A 114 -2.40 -0.54 17.12
N ASN A 115 -2.94 -0.85 15.93
CA ASN A 115 -3.60 -2.15 15.71
C ASN A 115 -3.39 -2.83 14.35
N ALA A 116 -2.53 -2.34 13.45
CA ALA A 116 -2.18 -3.13 12.26
C ALA A 116 -0.82 -2.73 11.66
N THR A 117 0.16 -3.63 11.77
CA THR A 117 1.58 -3.49 11.37
C THR A 117 1.83 -3.20 9.88
N GLU A 118 0.78 -3.11 9.05
CA GLU A 118 0.89 -2.91 7.58
C GLU A 118 -0.21 -2.00 7.02
N VAL A 119 -0.91 -1.25 7.88
CA VAL A 119 -1.97 -0.33 7.45
C VAL A 119 -1.48 1.10 7.59
N PHE A 120 -1.31 1.75 6.45
CA PHE A 120 -1.04 3.17 6.26
C PHE A 120 -2.33 3.96 6.48
N ASN A 121 -2.40 4.79 7.51
CA ASN A 121 -3.54 5.69 7.69
C ASN A 121 -3.25 7.01 6.95
N VAL A 122 -3.95 7.28 5.84
CA VAL A 122 -4.08 8.67 5.35
C VAL A 122 -5.17 9.32 6.17
N SER A 123 -4.78 9.87 7.30
CA SER A 123 -5.44 11.07 7.78
C SER A 123 -4.84 12.20 6.95
N PRO A 124 -5.62 12.94 6.14
CA PRO A 124 -5.11 14.12 5.47
C PRO A 124 -4.74 15.13 6.57
N VAL A 125 -3.47 15.20 6.92
CA VAL A 125 -2.90 16.32 7.66
C VAL A 125 -2.83 17.44 6.63
N LEU A 126 -3.90 18.22 6.56
CA LEU A 126 -3.93 19.42 5.76
C LEU A 126 -3.08 20.47 6.49
N GLU A 127 -2.07 21.00 5.82
CA GLU A 127 -1.24 22.07 6.34
C GLU A 127 -1.67 23.41 5.76
N ILE A 128 -1.41 24.50 6.49
CA ILE A 128 -1.67 25.86 6.02
C ILE A 128 -0.78 26.12 4.81
N GLY A 129 -1.38 26.40 3.66
CA GLY A 129 -0.69 26.61 2.38
C GLY A 129 -0.85 25.47 1.37
N ASP A 130 -1.39 24.32 1.76
CA ASP A 130 -1.67 23.24 0.80
C ASP A 130 -2.74 23.65 -0.21
N GLU A 131 -2.49 23.44 -1.51
CA GLU A 131 -3.54 23.53 -2.52
C GLU A 131 -4.46 22.32 -2.43
N VAL A 132 -5.76 22.57 -2.24
CA VAL A 132 -6.77 21.52 -2.14
C VAL A 132 -7.89 21.73 -3.14
N GLU A 133 -8.45 20.63 -3.64
CA GLU A 133 -9.63 20.62 -4.50
C GLU A 133 -10.86 20.16 -3.70
N ILE A 134 -11.95 20.90 -3.81
CA ILE A 134 -13.20 20.55 -3.13
C ILE A 134 -13.83 19.34 -3.84
N ALA A 135 -13.74 18.17 -3.21
CA ALA A 135 -14.23 16.92 -3.78
C ALA A 135 -15.77 16.78 -3.80
N SER A 136 -16.50 17.53 -2.96
CA SER A 136 -17.97 17.45 -2.89
C SER A 136 -18.60 18.69 -2.26
N GLY A 137 -19.77 19.09 -2.73
CA GLY A 137 -20.53 20.23 -2.20
C GLY A 137 -20.85 21.26 -3.29
N PRO A 138 -21.47 22.40 -2.93
CA PRO A 138 -21.82 23.45 -3.91
C PRO A 138 -20.60 24.07 -4.61
N PHE A 139 -19.41 23.94 -4.03
CA PHE A 139 -18.14 24.44 -4.56
C PHE A 139 -17.26 23.32 -5.14
N GLN A 140 -17.86 22.17 -5.49
CA GLN A 140 -17.13 21.03 -6.04
C GLN A 140 -16.33 21.43 -7.29
N GLY A 141 -15.05 21.02 -7.34
CA GLY A 141 -14.13 21.30 -8.44
C GLY A 141 -13.39 22.63 -8.32
N MET A 142 -13.68 23.45 -7.31
CA MET A 142 -12.89 24.64 -7.02
C MET A 142 -11.62 24.28 -6.25
N ARG A 143 -10.54 25.02 -6.52
CA ARG A 143 -9.23 24.85 -5.89
C ARG A 143 -8.85 26.10 -5.11
N GLY A 144 -8.07 25.92 -4.06
CA GLY A 144 -7.54 27.06 -3.31
C GLY A 144 -6.59 26.63 -2.21
N PRO A 145 -5.74 27.55 -1.73
CA PRO A 145 -4.84 27.29 -0.62
C PRO A 145 -5.62 27.18 0.70
N VAL A 146 -5.17 26.27 1.55
CA VAL A 146 -5.66 26.15 2.93
C VAL A 146 -5.17 27.33 3.77
N VAL A 147 -6.10 28.13 4.28
CA VAL A 147 -5.82 29.33 5.10
C VAL A 147 -5.72 29.00 6.58
N GLU A 148 -6.52 28.06 7.05
CA GLU A 148 -6.61 27.73 8.48
C GLU A 148 -7.11 26.31 8.69
N VAL A 149 -6.46 25.57 9.59
CA VAL A 149 -6.78 24.17 9.93
C VAL A 149 -7.31 24.14 11.36
N LEU A 150 -8.57 23.74 11.54
CA LEU A 150 -9.25 23.72 12.84
C LEU A 150 -9.37 22.28 13.39
N SER A 151 -8.90 22.09 14.63
CA SER A 151 -8.74 20.77 15.27
C SER A 151 -10.05 20.08 15.69
N ALA A 152 -11.16 20.81 15.84
CA ALA A 152 -12.33 20.26 16.52
C ALA A 152 -13.11 19.19 15.73
N THR A 153 -13.00 19.12 14.39
CA THR A 153 -13.65 18.05 13.58
C THR A 153 -13.13 17.93 12.13
N GLU A 154 -11.82 18.09 11.89
CA GLU A 154 -11.20 18.09 10.54
C GLU A 154 -11.82 19.16 9.61
N ARG A 155 -12.00 20.40 10.09
CA ARG A 155 -12.51 21.53 9.30
C ARG A 155 -11.35 22.41 8.84
N VAL A 156 -11.38 22.84 7.59
CA VAL A 156 -10.34 23.66 6.99
C VAL A 156 -10.98 24.83 6.23
N LYS A 157 -10.43 26.04 6.37
CA LYS A 157 -10.83 27.22 5.58
C LYS A 157 -9.98 27.29 4.33
N ILE A 158 -10.63 27.42 3.17
CA ILE A 158 -9.99 27.50 1.85
C ILE A 158 -10.30 28.89 1.28
N LEU A 159 -9.30 29.57 0.72
CA LEU A 159 -9.52 30.79 -0.06
C LEU A 159 -9.86 30.39 -1.49
N LEU A 160 -11.05 30.76 -1.97
CA LEU A 160 -11.49 30.49 -3.33
C LEU A 160 -11.20 31.73 -4.19
N GLU A 161 -10.50 31.55 -5.32
CA GLU A 161 -10.40 32.54 -6.40
C GLU A 161 -11.39 32.23 -7.53
#